data_AF-A0A194XVJ7-F1
#
_entry.id   AF-A0A194XVJ7-F1
#
_cell.length_a   1.000
_cell.length_b   1.000
_cell.length_c   1.000
_cell.angle_alpha   90.00
_cell.angle_beta   90.00
_cell.angle_gamma   90.00
#
_symmetry.space_group_name_H-M   'P 1'
#
loop_
_entity.id
_entity.type
_entity.pdbx_description
1 polymer ?
#
loop_
_entity_poly.entity_id
_entity_poly.type
_entity_poly.pdbx_seq_one_letter_code
_entity_poly.pdbx_strand_id
1 'polypeptide(L)'
;MLLHEPVRQLTSPGGAPFSTLAGSPGIAVPINLAMLIANLGSGFTAGATFLDTSYCTDVPCPPRLSANPWVINVIITTLIIQAIALLFMLSQWWRKPNSLSADPTSIAGVAVVMGHPRIEEEFSNVPADLTVAELRRRLKGRKYKLGNFQTDSGIVKFGIMPMSTEEMAQRRQRKDGFFSKLGALKEKIPFINDWRNNRFYFDTVFAMLLLALLGLTCAALSRVDKTQVVFLATAAASGTGMRIFLAVLGTLVSSYWGRLFRDMQTFTPYIDLGRGDAEPDPTILLRKHTFPITAFFPLLWKGHFTAASVAFTGLAAEFLIIALAGLPYRPGQQRGEFLFWSVLSLAILTLMVAQLLIVNVWRRKLPMLTRPPDTIAAVMTYVAGTGMSRDFESLSMVKTKERDEAIKQLGKNYAYGWRRDPNGQMRWVVDEVRGKEGVPFAPRRVDSF
;
A
#
# COMPACT_ATOMS: atom_id res chain seq x y z
N MET A 1 9.66 -6.27 33.94
CA MET A 1 8.34 -5.73 34.36
C MET A 1 8.10 -4.45 33.57
N LEU A 2 6.97 -4.34 32.87
CA LEU A 2 6.56 -3.23 31.97
C LEU A 2 7.30 -3.06 30.63
N LEU A 3 7.28 -4.10 29.79
CA LEU A 3 7.34 -3.90 28.34
C LEU A 3 5.94 -4.16 27.79
N HIS A 4 5.18 -3.08 27.70
CA HIS A 4 3.84 -3.01 27.10
C HIS A 4 3.88 -3.59 25.67
N GLU A 5 3.17 -4.71 25.45
CA GLU A 5 2.88 -5.31 24.14
C GLU A 5 2.41 -4.33 23.03
N PRO A 6 1.74 -3.18 23.28
CA PRO A 6 1.34 -2.27 22.20
C PRO A 6 2.51 -1.61 21.45
N VAL A 7 3.66 -1.37 22.09
CA VAL A 7 4.84 -0.78 21.40
C VAL A 7 5.49 -1.82 20.49
N ARG A 8 5.42 -3.09 20.87
CA ARG A 8 5.93 -4.21 20.06
C ARG A 8 5.07 -4.46 18.83
N GLN A 9 3.77 -4.15 18.83
CA GLN A 9 2.90 -4.23 17.65
C GLN A 9 2.97 -2.98 16.75
N LEU A 10 3.33 -1.81 17.29
CA LEU A 10 3.68 -0.62 16.50
C LEU A 10 4.98 -0.80 15.71
N THR A 11 5.88 -1.66 16.21
CA THR A 11 7.19 -1.94 15.63
C THR A 11 7.30 -3.34 15.03
N SER A 12 6.28 -4.21 15.18
CA SER A 12 6.34 -5.56 14.59
C SER A 12 5.96 -5.53 13.10
N PRO A 13 6.72 -6.26 12.27
CA PRO A 13 6.36 -6.49 10.88
C PRO A 13 5.12 -7.41 10.84
N GLY A 14 3.94 -6.80 10.63
CA GLY A 14 2.65 -7.51 10.56
C GLY A 14 1.42 -6.71 11.01
N GLY A 15 1.58 -5.45 11.47
CA GLY A 15 0.44 -4.57 11.71
C GLY A 15 -0.28 -4.21 10.41
N ALA A 16 -1.37 -4.90 10.08
CA ALA A 16 -2.25 -4.47 8.99
C ALA A 16 -2.72 -3.03 9.27
N PRO A 17 -2.63 -2.10 8.31
CA PRO A 17 -3.04 -0.71 8.53
C PRO A 17 -4.47 -0.69 9.06
N PHE A 18 -4.74 0.13 10.07
CA PHE A 18 -6.06 0.16 10.74
C PHE A 18 -7.22 0.34 9.73
N SER A 19 -6.98 0.99 8.59
CA SER A 19 -7.92 1.14 7.48
C SER A 19 -8.30 -0.17 6.76
N THR A 20 -7.45 -1.20 6.74
CA THR A 20 -7.78 -2.53 6.18
C THR A 20 -8.50 -3.42 7.20
N LEU A 21 -8.24 -3.24 8.50
CA LEU A 21 -8.95 -3.96 9.57
C LEU A 21 -10.30 -3.33 9.94
N ALA A 22 -10.46 -2.02 9.73
CA ALA A 22 -11.73 -1.33 9.92
C ALA A 22 -12.64 -1.56 8.71
N GLY A 23 -13.18 -2.78 8.56
CA GLY A 23 -14.10 -3.19 7.50
C GLY A 23 -15.46 -2.46 7.47
N SER A 24 -15.57 -1.26 8.04
CA SER A 24 -16.74 -0.40 7.99
C SER A 24 -16.39 0.94 7.34
N PRO A 25 -17.07 1.33 6.24
CA PRO A 25 -16.86 2.61 5.56
C PRO A 25 -16.90 3.82 6.50
N GLY A 26 -17.75 3.77 7.55
CA GLY A 26 -17.89 4.85 8.53
C GLY A 26 -16.66 5.11 9.42
N ILE A 27 -15.74 4.14 9.54
CA ILE A 27 -14.51 4.31 10.34
C ILE A 27 -13.31 4.59 9.41
N ALA A 28 -13.30 4.03 8.20
CA ALA A 28 -12.18 4.19 7.26
C ALA A 28 -12.14 5.57 6.58
N VAL A 29 -13.29 6.18 6.30
CA VAL A 29 -13.38 7.49 5.63
C VAL A 29 -12.71 8.63 6.42
N PRO A 30 -13.02 8.87 7.71
CA PRO A 30 -12.39 9.97 8.46
C PRO A 30 -10.88 9.79 8.60
N ILE A 31 -10.41 8.55 8.70
CA ILE A 31 -8.98 8.23 8.80
C ILE A 31 -8.22 8.51 7.50
N ASN A 32 -8.77 8.06 6.37
CA ASN A 32 -8.14 8.32 5.07
C ASN A 32 -8.14 9.82 4.75
N LEU A 33 -9.19 10.54 5.14
CA LEU A 33 -9.26 11.98 5.00
C LEU A 33 -8.20 12.68 5.88
N ALA A 34 -8.06 12.28 7.15
CA ALA A 34 -7.05 12.82 8.04
C ALA A 34 -5.61 12.57 7.53
N MET A 35 -5.34 11.38 6.98
CA MET A 35 -4.04 11.07 6.36
C MET A 35 -3.77 11.94 5.13
N LEU A 36 -4.78 12.18 4.29
CA LEU A 36 -4.65 13.06 3.13
C LEU A 36 -4.39 14.51 3.54
N ILE A 37 -5.10 14.99 4.56
CA ILE A 37 -4.89 16.34 5.12
C ILE A 37 -3.50 16.46 5.73
N ALA A 38 -3.00 15.44 6.44
CA ALA A 38 -1.66 15.45 7.01
C ALA A 38 -0.57 15.52 5.91
N ASN A 39 -0.70 14.72 4.86
CA ASN A 39 0.26 14.70 3.76
C ASN A 39 0.28 16.01 2.96
N LEU A 40 -0.88 16.65 2.76
CA LEU A 40 -0.94 17.95 2.09
C LEU A 40 -0.47 19.08 3.01
N GLY A 41 -0.82 19.02 4.30
CA GLY A 41 -0.44 19.98 5.33
C GLY A 41 1.08 20.07 5.53
N SER A 42 1.79 18.94 5.45
CA SER A 42 3.25 18.95 5.53
C SER A 42 3.90 19.75 4.39
N GLY A 43 3.29 19.80 3.20
CA GLY A 43 3.77 20.63 2.09
C GLY A 43 3.76 22.14 2.39
N PHE A 44 2.90 22.61 3.29
CA PHE A 44 2.85 24.01 3.71
C PHE A 44 4.04 24.42 4.59
N THR A 45 4.71 23.46 5.24
CA THR A 45 5.94 23.75 6.01
C THR A 45 7.02 24.41 5.15
N ALA A 46 7.05 24.10 3.86
CA ALA A 46 7.93 24.73 2.90
C ALA A 46 7.75 26.25 2.79
N GLY A 47 6.60 26.81 3.19
CA GLY A 47 6.35 28.25 3.16
C GLY A 47 6.34 28.93 4.54
N ALA A 48 6.65 28.21 5.62
CA ALA A 48 6.47 28.70 6.99
C ALA A 48 7.38 29.88 7.33
N THR A 49 8.63 29.86 6.85
CA THR A 49 9.65 30.85 7.15
C THR A 49 10.15 31.58 5.90
N PHE A 50 10.41 32.87 6.06
CA PHE A 50 11.01 33.74 5.05
C PHE A 50 11.98 34.73 5.70
N LEU A 51 12.90 35.26 4.89
CA LEU A 51 13.82 36.30 5.32
C LEU A 51 13.15 37.65 5.16
N ASP A 52 12.98 38.37 6.26
CA ASP A 52 12.38 39.69 6.30
C ASP A 52 13.46 40.75 6.43
N THR A 53 13.49 41.64 5.44
CA THR A 53 14.38 42.80 5.38
C THR A 53 13.60 44.11 5.47
N SER A 54 12.28 44.06 5.67
CA SER A 54 11.37 45.21 5.66
C SER A 54 11.00 45.71 7.05
N TYR A 55 11.45 45.01 8.10
CA TYR A 55 11.10 45.35 9.48
C TYR A 55 11.87 46.55 10.04
N CYS A 56 12.94 47.00 9.37
CA CYS A 56 13.74 48.13 9.84
C CYS A 56 13.93 49.17 8.74
N THR A 57 13.99 50.43 9.17
CA THR A 57 14.14 51.62 8.31
C THR A 57 15.59 52.02 8.10
N ASP A 58 16.51 51.51 8.92
CA ASP A 58 17.94 51.83 8.87
C ASP A 58 18.69 50.92 7.89
N VAL A 59 19.55 51.53 7.06
CA VAL A 59 20.37 50.81 6.06
C VAL A 59 21.81 50.75 6.56
N PRO A 60 22.46 49.56 6.63
CA PRO A 60 21.96 48.25 6.23
C PRO A 60 21.11 47.55 7.30
N CYS A 61 19.94 47.04 6.89
CA CYS A 61 19.06 46.25 7.76
C CYS A 61 19.59 44.81 7.91
N PRO A 62 19.86 44.32 9.13
CA PRO A 62 20.27 42.93 9.31
C PRO A 62 19.11 41.98 8.95
N PRO A 63 19.40 40.84 8.32
CA PRO A 63 18.35 39.90 7.93
C PRO A 63 17.71 39.26 9.18
N ARG A 64 16.38 39.29 9.27
CA ARG A 64 15.61 38.61 10.33
C ARG A 64 14.83 37.45 9.75
N LEU A 65 14.83 36.31 10.46
CA LEU A 65 13.95 35.19 10.12
C LEU A 65 12.53 35.50 10.65
N SER A 66 11.58 35.68 9.74
CA SER A 66 10.16 35.91 10.05
C SER A 66 9.31 34.70 9.62
N ALA A 67 8.19 34.51 10.30
CA ALA A 67 7.25 33.44 9.99
C ALA A 67 5.98 34.00 9.33
N ASN A 68 5.43 33.30 8.33
CA ASN A 68 4.17 33.69 7.72
C ASN A 68 3.00 33.20 8.59
N PRO A 69 2.23 34.11 9.23
CA PRO A 69 1.17 33.72 10.17
C PRO A 69 0.08 32.88 9.51
N TRP A 70 -0.25 33.13 8.24
CA TRP A 70 -1.24 32.34 7.51
C TRP A 70 -0.79 30.89 7.31
N VAL A 71 0.47 30.69 6.88
CA VAL A 71 1.03 29.35 6.68
C VAL A 71 1.12 28.58 7.99
N ILE A 72 1.55 29.25 9.06
CA ILE A 72 1.64 28.65 10.40
C ILE A 72 0.25 28.21 10.90
N ASN A 73 -0.79 29.03 10.70
CA ASN A 73 -2.15 28.66 11.08
C ASN A 73 -2.65 27.41 10.33
N VAL A 74 -2.33 27.28 9.05
CA VAL A 74 -2.64 26.06 8.27
C VAL A 74 -1.92 24.85 8.86
N ILE A 75 -0.63 24.95 9.15
CA ILE A 75 0.17 23.86 9.74
C ILE A 75 -0.41 23.44 11.09
N ILE A 76 -0.67 24.39 11.99
CA ILE A 76 -1.27 24.12 13.31
C ILE A 76 -2.62 23.41 13.15
N THR A 77 -3.48 23.87 12.24
CA THR A 77 -4.78 23.25 11.99
C THR A 77 -4.62 21.80 11.51
N THR A 78 -3.68 21.54 10.60
CA THR A 78 -3.43 20.18 10.09
C THR A 78 -2.89 19.25 11.18
N LEU A 79 -2.02 19.76 12.07
CA LEU A 79 -1.49 19.00 13.21
C LEU A 79 -2.58 18.68 14.24
N ILE A 80 -3.51 19.61 14.50
CA ILE A 80 -4.66 19.37 15.38
C ILE A 80 -5.54 18.25 14.81
N ILE A 81 -5.85 18.29 13.51
CA ILE A 81 -6.63 17.23 12.84
C ILE A 81 -5.93 15.88 12.96
N GLN A 82 -4.60 15.85 12.77
CA GLN A 82 -3.80 14.64 12.90
C GLN A 82 -3.80 14.10 14.34
N ALA A 83 -3.67 14.96 15.35
CA ALA A 83 -3.73 14.58 16.75
C ALA A 83 -5.10 13.96 17.11
N ILE A 84 -6.20 14.57 16.65
CA ILE A 84 -7.56 14.04 16.85
C ILE A 84 -7.71 12.66 16.17
N ALA A 85 -7.21 12.51 14.94
CA ALA A 85 -7.27 11.23 14.23
C ALA A 85 -6.47 10.13 14.94
N LEU A 86 -5.30 10.45 15.50
CA LEU A 86 -4.49 9.52 16.28
C LEU A 86 -5.19 9.11 17.59
N LEU A 87 -5.78 10.07 18.31
CA LEU A 87 -6.58 9.79 19.51
C LEU A 87 -7.80 8.91 19.17
N PHE A 88 -8.47 9.18 18.05
CA PHE A 88 -9.56 8.34 17.57
C PHE A 88 -9.09 6.92 17.27
N MET A 89 -7.95 6.74 16.59
CA MET A 89 -7.37 5.41 16.34
C MET A 89 -7.02 4.68 17.64
N LEU A 90 -6.38 5.36 18.60
CA LEU A 90 -6.04 4.80 19.91
C LEU A 90 -7.29 4.34 20.66
N SER A 91 -8.34 5.16 20.67
CA SER A 91 -9.63 4.79 21.29
C SER A 91 -10.26 3.56 20.65
N GLN A 92 -10.20 3.44 19.31
CA GLN A 92 -10.73 2.27 18.61
C GLN A 92 -9.87 1.02 18.80
N TRP A 93 -8.55 1.18 19.01
CA TRP A 93 -7.66 0.06 19.29
C TRP A 93 -8.02 -0.59 20.62
N TRP A 94 -8.26 0.22 21.67
CA TRP A 94 -8.62 -0.30 23.00
C TRP A 94 -9.95 -1.06 23.03
N ARG A 95 -10.80 -0.88 22.01
CA ARG A 95 -12.08 -1.60 21.88
C ARG A 95 -11.97 -2.96 21.18
N LYS A 96 -10.79 -3.35 20.66
CA LYS A 96 -10.66 -4.60 19.90
C LYS A 96 -10.35 -5.79 20.84
N PRO A 97 -11.09 -6.90 20.74
CA PRO A 97 -10.73 -8.14 21.43
C PRO A 97 -9.45 -8.75 20.84
N ASN A 98 -8.57 -9.23 21.72
CA ASN A 98 -7.20 -9.68 21.46
C ASN A 98 -7.05 -11.00 20.66
N SER A 99 -8.06 -11.49 19.93
CA SER A 99 -8.03 -12.89 19.44
C SER A 99 -7.49 -13.10 18.02
N LEU A 100 -6.90 -12.09 17.37
CA LEU A 100 -6.41 -12.26 15.99
C LEU A 100 -4.92 -12.66 15.99
N SER A 101 -4.65 -13.97 16.07
CA SER A 101 -3.28 -14.52 16.03
C SER A 101 -2.70 -14.59 14.60
N ALA A 102 -3.57 -14.71 13.60
CA ALA A 102 -3.18 -14.85 12.19
C ALA A 102 -3.03 -13.49 11.50
N ASP A 103 -1.81 -13.18 11.06
CA ASP A 103 -1.49 -12.00 10.23
C ASP A 103 -2.05 -12.20 8.80
N PRO A 104 -3.06 -11.42 8.34
CA PRO A 104 -3.67 -11.57 7.02
C PRO A 104 -2.85 -10.92 5.88
N THR A 105 -1.63 -10.45 6.16
CA THR A 105 -0.80 -9.80 5.14
C THR A 105 -0.12 -10.78 4.19
N SER A 106 0.08 -12.04 4.61
CA SER A 106 0.69 -13.10 3.79
C SER A 106 -0.36 -14.06 3.20
N ILE A 107 0.01 -14.77 2.12
CA ILE A 107 -0.89 -15.74 1.46
C ILE A 107 -1.24 -16.87 2.43
N ALA A 108 -0.24 -17.37 3.18
CA ALA A 108 -0.45 -18.36 4.23
C ALA A 108 -1.37 -17.86 5.35
N GLY A 109 -1.26 -16.58 5.71
CA GLY A 109 -2.15 -15.97 6.69
C GLY A 109 -3.62 -15.95 6.26
N VAL A 110 -3.87 -15.64 4.98
CA VAL A 110 -5.22 -15.70 4.40
C VAL A 110 -5.73 -17.15 4.35
N ALA A 111 -4.88 -18.10 3.97
CA ALA A 111 -5.21 -19.53 3.92
C ALA A 111 -5.69 -20.05 5.29
N VAL A 112 -4.95 -19.73 6.35
CA VAL A 112 -5.21 -20.13 7.74
C VAL A 112 -6.55 -19.60 8.26
N VAL A 113 -6.94 -18.39 7.82
CA VAL A 113 -8.15 -17.70 8.29
C VAL A 113 -9.42 -18.13 7.53
N MET A 114 -9.28 -18.75 6.34
CA MET A 114 -10.40 -19.09 5.46
C MET A 114 -11.12 -20.39 5.82
N GLY A 115 -10.57 -21.24 6.69
CA GLY A 115 -10.92 -22.67 6.84
C GLY A 115 -12.35 -23.06 7.27
N HIS A 116 -13.34 -22.18 7.14
CA HIS A 116 -14.76 -22.47 7.32
C HIS A 116 -15.33 -23.17 6.06
N PRO A 117 -15.94 -24.37 6.18
CA PRO A 117 -16.38 -25.18 5.04
C PRO A 117 -17.25 -24.43 4.02
N ARG A 118 -18.25 -23.68 4.51
CA ARG A 118 -19.15 -22.89 3.64
C ARG A 118 -18.45 -21.78 2.84
N ILE A 119 -17.38 -21.19 3.38
CA ILE A 119 -16.59 -20.17 2.68
C ILE A 119 -15.68 -20.86 1.69
N GLU A 120 -15.03 -21.94 2.09
CA GLU A 120 -14.18 -22.70 1.19
C GLU A 120 -14.96 -23.23 -0.03
N GLU A 121 -16.18 -23.71 0.17
CA GLU A 121 -17.09 -24.10 -0.91
C GLU A 121 -17.55 -22.91 -1.78
N GLU A 122 -17.86 -21.76 -1.16
CA GLU A 122 -18.26 -20.56 -1.90
C GLU A 122 -17.14 -20.06 -2.81
N PHE A 123 -15.91 -20.00 -2.31
CA PHE A 123 -14.75 -19.48 -3.02
C PHE A 123 -14.12 -20.49 -3.97
N SER A 124 -14.29 -21.81 -3.73
CA SER A 124 -13.86 -22.84 -4.68
C SER A 124 -14.74 -22.90 -5.93
N ASN A 125 -16.04 -22.64 -5.79
CA ASN A 125 -17.01 -22.58 -6.89
C ASN A 125 -16.97 -21.25 -7.70
N VAL A 126 -15.88 -20.49 -7.60
CA VAL A 126 -15.67 -19.26 -8.37
C VAL A 126 -14.96 -19.62 -9.68
N PRO A 127 -15.56 -19.33 -10.86
CA PRO A 127 -14.95 -19.69 -12.14
C PRO A 127 -13.64 -18.93 -12.37
N ALA A 128 -12.73 -19.51 -13.16
CA ALA A 128 -11.39 -18.95 -13.39
C ALA A 128 -11.42 -17.53 -13.97
N ASP A 129 -12.34 -17.26 -14.88
CA ASP A 129 -12.38 -16.03 -15.69
C ASP A 129 -13.18 -14.87 -15.04
N LEU A 130 -13.69 -15.05 -13.82
CA LEU A 130 -14.49 -14.01 -13.16
C LEU A 130 -13.62 -12.77 -12.86
N THR A 131 -14.02 -11.58 -13.33
CA THR A 131 -13.33 -10.32 -13.01
C THR A 131 -13.59 -9.87 -11.56
N VAL A 132 -12.80 -8.93 -11.04
CA VAL A 132 -12.98 -8.38 -9.68
C VAL A 132 -14.33 -7.70 -9.51
N ALA A 133 -14.79 -6.99 -10.53
CA ALA A 133 -16.11 -6.34 -10.51
C ALA A 133 -17.24 -7.36 -10.37
N GLU A 134 -17.12 -8.48 -11.07
CA GLU A 134 -18.11 -9.56 -11.04
C GLU A 134 -18.03 -10.37 -9.73
N LEU A 135 -16.83 -10.60 -9.20
CA LEU A 135 -16.66 -11.14 -7.85
C LEU A 135 -17.32 -10.23 -6.79
N ARG A 136 -17.13 -8.91 -6.91
CA ARG A 136 -17.77 -7.93 -6.01
C ARG A 136 -19.31 -7.98 -6.12
N ARG A 137 -19.85 -8.16 -7.33
CA ARG A 137 -21.30 -8.33 -7.54
C ARG A 137 -21.81 -9.62 -6.90
N ARG A 138 -21.11 -10.74 -7.07
CA ARG A 138 -21.47 -12.03 -6.47
C ARG A 138 -21.45 -12.01 -4.93
N LEU A 139 -20.52 -11.24 -4.36
CA LEU A 139 -20.41 -11.03 -2.91
C LEU A 139 -21.37 -9.93 -2.40
N LYS A 140 -22.05 -9.18 -3.28
CA LYS A 140 -22.93 -8.08 -2.89
C LYS A 140 -24.13 -8.63 -2.10
N GLY A 141 -24.26 -8.17 -0.86
CA GLY A 141 -25.33 -8.60 0.06
C GLY A 141 -24.92 -9.69 1.05
N ARG A 142 -23.77 -10.36 0.84
CA ARG A 142 -23.20 -11.27 1.82
C ARG A 142 -22.45 -10.47 2.89
N LYS A 143 -22.65 -10.81 4.16
CA LYS A 143 -21.91 -10.25 5.29
C LYS A 143 -21.10 -11.35 5.95
N TYR A 144 -19.83 -11.05 6.21
CA TYR A 144 -18.91 -11.93 6.90
C TYR A 144 -18.56 -11.34 8.28
N LYS A 145 -18.30 -12.21 9.25
CA LYS A 145 -17.78 -11.87 10.57
C LYS A 145 -16.52 -12.68 10.86
N LEU A 146 -15.68 -12.17 11.73
CA LEU A 146 -14.58 -12.95 12.31
C LEU A 146 -15.11 -13.61 13.59
N GLY A 147 -14.83 -14.89 13.77
CA GLY A 147 -15.31 -15.63 14.92
C GLY A 147 -14.71 -17.02 15.02
N ASN A 148 -14.98 -17.67 16.15
CA ASN A 148 -14.65 -19.07 16.35
C ASN A 148 -15.73 -19.94 15.71
N PHE A 149 -15.32 -20.97 14.97
CA PHE A 149 -16.21 -22.00 14.44
C PHE A 149 -15.54 -23.37 14.60
N GLN A 150 -16.34 -24.43 14.64
CA GLN A 150 -15.83 -25.79 14.61
C GLN A 150 -15.81 -26.26 13.16
N THR A 151 -14.71 -26.89 12.75
CA THR A 151 -14.62 -27.55 11.45
C THR A 151 -15.18 -28.97 11.55
N ASP A 152 -15.46 -29.60 10.41
CA ASP A 152 -15.92 -31.00 10.32
C ASP A 152 -14.95 -31.99 11.02
N SER A 153 -13.69 -31.60 11.18
CA SER A 153 -12.64 -32.30 11.93
C SER A 153 -12.74 -32.17 13.46
N GLY A 154 -13.72 -31.42 13.99
CA GLY A 154 -13.88 -31.14 15.43
C GLY A 154 -12.92 -30.08 15.98
N ILE A 155 -12.03 -29.52 15.16
CA ILE A 155 -11.06 -28.49 15.56
C ILE A 155 -11.76 -27.13 15.61
N VAL A 156 -11.64 -26.43 16.76
CA VAL A 156 -12.09 -25.05 16.92
C VAL A 156 -11.08 -24.13 16.22
N LYS A 157 -11.55 -23.40 15.21
CA LYS A 157 -10.77 -22.44 14.44
C LYS A 157 -11.28 -21.02 14.64
N PHE A 158 -10.38 -20.07 14.59
CA PHE A 158 -10.73 -18.65 14.47
C PHE A 158 -10.53 -18.21 13.02
N GLY A 159 -11.57 -17.66 12.41
CA GLY A 159 -11.48 -17.25 11.02
C GLY A 159 -12.67 -16.45 10.53
N ILE A 160 -12.73 -16.27 9.23
CA ILE A 160 -13.87 -15.63 8.57
C ILE A 160 -15.01 -16.65 8.54
N MET A 161 -16.21 -16.24 8.93
CA MET A 161 -17.44 -17.03 8.86
C MET A 161 -18.60 -16.18 8.32
N PRO A 162 -19.59 -16.76 7.65
CA PRO A 162 -20.78 -16.04 7.20
C PRO A 162 -21.58 -15.54 8.43
N MET A 163 -22.12 -14.32 8.33
CA MET A 163 -23.03 -13.76 9.33
C MET A 163 -24.42 -14.38 9.14
N SER A 164 -25.11 -14.73 10.23
CA SER A 164 -26.48 -15.26 10.14
C SER A 164 -27.46 -14.16 9.72
N THR A 165 -28.56 -14.54 9.06
CA THR A 165 -29.58 -13.60 8.57
C THR A 165 -30.16 -12.72 9.69
N GLU A 166 -30.26 -13.26 10.90
CA GLU A 166 -30.73 -12.56 12.11
C GLU A 166 -29.76 -11.46 12.56
N GLU A 167 -28.46 -11.77 12.63
CA GLU A 167 -27.41 -10.79 12.94
C GLU A 167 -27.32 -9.70 11.86
N MET A 168 -27.59 -10.05 10.59
CA MET A 168 -27.59 -9.07 9.50
C MET A 168 -28.70 -8.04 9.65
N ALA A 169 -29.87 -8.43 10.16
CA ALA A 169 -31.04 -7.57 10.38
C ALA A 169 -30.81 -6.59 11.54
N GLN A 170 -30.31 -7.08 12.68
CA GLN A 170 -29.97 -6.26 13.85
C GLN A 170 -28.93 -5.18 13.52
N ARG A 171 -27.91 -5.54 12.72
CA ARG A 171 -26.85 -4.60 12.34
C ARG A 171 -27.28 -3.61 11.25
N ARG A 172 -28.36 -3.88 10.52
CA ARG A 172 -28.92 -2.99 9.49
C ARG A 172 -29.62 -1.79 10.14
N GLN A 173 -30.38 -2.02 11.23
CA GLN A 173 -31.02 -0.95 12.00
C GLN A 173 -30.01 0.03 12.64
N ARG A 174 -28.81 -0.43 13.00
CA ARG A 174 -27.78 0.41 13.65
C ARG A 174 -26.96 1.28 12.69
N LYS A 175 -27.14 1.17 11.37
CA LYS A 175 -26.20 1.72 10.36
C LYS A 175 -26.75 2.82 9.45
N ASP A 176 -27.94 3.34 9.73
CA ASP A 176 -28.49 4.50 9.00
C ASP A 176 -27.88 5.81 9.52
N GLY A 177 -26.59 5.98 9.27
CA GLY A 177 -25.84 7.21 9.57
C GLY A 177 -25.35 7.88 8.27
N PHE A 178 -25.23 9.21 8.33
CA PHE A 178 -24.77 10.13 7.27
C PHE A 178 -23.64 9.59 6.37
N PHE A 179 -22.71 8.80 6.91
CA PHE A 179 -21.56 8.23 6.19
C PHE A 179 -21.91 7.14 5.16
N SER A 180 -23.10 6.53 5.18
CA SER A 180 -23.52 5.56 4.15
C SER A 180 -23.77 6.22 2.79
N LYS A 181 -24.22 7.49 2.79
CA LYS A 181 -24.47 8.29 1.57
C LYS A 181 -23.18 8.68 0.86
N LEU A 182 -22.08 8.94 1.60
CA LEU A 182 -20.76 9.20 1.00
C LEU A 182 -20.18 7.95 0.31
N GLY A 183 -20.44 6.76 0.86
CA GLY A 183 -19.99 5.49 0.26
C GLY A 183 -20.62 5.21 -1.10
N ALA A 184 -21.88 5.58 -1.29
CA ALA A 184 -22.60 5.41 -2.55
C ALA A 184 -22.07 6.31 -3.68
N LEU A 185 -21.47 7.48 -3.36
CA LEU A 185 -20.89 8.37 -4.36
C LEU A 185 -19.68 7.75 -5.08
N LYS A 186 -18.92 6.90 -4.37
CA LYS A 186 -17.78 6.15 -4.92
C LYS A 186 -18.20 5.03 -5.88
N GLU A 187 -19.45 4.56 -5.81
CA GLU A 187 -19.95 3.47 -6.68
C GLU A 187 -20.34 3.93 -8.08
N LYS A 188 -20.43 5.25 -8.33
CA LYS A 188 -20.88 5.83 -9.62
C LYS A 188 -19.77 6.19 -10.60
N ILE A 189 -18.51 5.82 -10.37
CA ILE A 189 -17.40 6.11 -11.29
C ILE A 189 -16.99 4.83 -12.05
N PRO A 190 -17.54 4.59 -13.26
CA PRO A 190 -17.31 3.36 -14.04
C PRO A 190 -15.92 3.26 -14.73
N PHE A 191 -15.07 4.29 -14.64
CA PHE A 191 -13.74 4.35 -15.29
C PHE A 191 -12.71 3.32 -14.76
N ILE A 192 -13.00 2.57 -13.69
CA ILE A 192 -12.01 1.71 -12.99
C ILE A 192 -12.21 0.21 -13.27
N ASN A 193 -12.80 -0.18 -14.40
CA ASN A 193 -13.15 -1.60 -14.60
C ASN A 193 -11.97 -2.47 -15.07
N ASP A 194 -11.06 -1.93 -15.88
CA ASP A 194 -9.88 -2.66 -16.36
C ASP A 194 -8.62 -2.23 -15.60
N TRP A 195 -8.30 -2.98 -14.55
CA TRP A 195 -7.13 -2.70 -13.70
C TRP A 195 -5.82 -2.61 -14.50
N ARG A 196 -5.64 -3.43 -15.55
CA ARG A 196 -4.42 -3.44 -16.37
C ARG A 196 -4.26 -2.15 -17.18
N ASN A 197 -5.30 -1.70 -17.87
CA ASN A 197 -5.28 -0.47 -18.67
C ASN A 197 -5.22 0.77 -17.78
N ASN A 198 -5.98 0.79 -16.70
CA ASN A 198 -5.98 1.91 -15.75
C ASN A 198 -4.60 2.08 -15.10
N ARG A 199 -3.94 0.97 -14.76
CA ARG A 199 -2.57 0.98 -14.22
C ARG A 199 -1.57 1.54 -15.22
N PHE A 200 -1.65 1.13 -16.48
CA PHE A 200 -0.80 1.68 -17.55
C PHE A 200 -1.01 3.18 -17.73
N TYR A 201 -2.26 3.64 -17.78
CA TYR A 201 -2.57 5.07 -17.90
C TYR A 201 -2.00 5.88 -16.73
N PHE A 202 -2.20 5.41 -15.49
CA PHE A 202 -1.61 6.07 -14.31
C PHE A 202 -0.08 6.08 -14.36
N ASP A 203 0.56 4.98 -14.77
CA ASP A 203 2.02 4.91 -14.93
C ASP A 203 2.50 5.90 -16.02
N THR A 204 1.79 6.04 -17.14
CA THR A 204 2.13 6.97 -18.23
C THR A 204 1.99 8.43 -17.80
N VAL A 205 0.87 8.80 -17.15
CA VAL A 205 0.67 10.16 -16.63
C VAL A 205 1.73 10.49 -15.58
N PHE A 206 2.07 9.54 -14.71
CA PHE A 206 3.11 9.71 -13.72
C PHE A 206 4.50 9.86 -14.35
N ALA A 207 4.84 9.07 -15.38
CA ALA A 207 6.09 9.22 -16.12
C ALA A 207 6.18 10.61 -16.80
N MET A 208 5.10 11.10 -17.40
CA MET A 208 5.05 12.46 -17.95
C MET A 208 5.28 13.53 -16.88
N LEU A 209 4.68 13.36 -15.69
CA LEU A 209 4.91 14.26 -14.56
C LEU A 209 6.38 14.25 -14.12
N LEU A 210 7.01 13.08 -13.99
CA LEU A 210 8.42 12.98 -13.63
C LEU A 210 9.33 13.60 -14.69
N LEU A 211 9.05 13.41 -15.99
CA LEU A 211 9.80 14.04 -17.07
C LEU A 211 9.61 15.55 -17.09
N ALA A 212 8.41 16.05 -16.78
CA ALA A 212 8.17 17.48 -16.66
C ALA A 212 8.95 18.09 -15.48
N LEU A 213 8.95 17.41 -14.32
CA LEU A 213 9.77 17.83 -13.16
C LEU A 213 11.26 17.75 -13.46
N LEU A 214 11.73 16.70 -14.15
CA LEU A 214 13.11 16.56 -14.59
C LEU A 214 13.51 17.67 -15.57
N GLY A 215 12.64 18.00 -16.53
CA GLY A 215 12.83 19.13 -17.43
C GLY A 215 12.90 20.46 -16.69
N LEU A 216 12.05 20.65 -15.68
CA LEU A 216 12.05 21.84 -14.82
C LEU A 216 13.35 21.96 -14.01
N THR A 217 13.85 20.87 -13.41
CA THR A 217 15.11 20.89 -12.66
C THR A 217 16.33 21.07 -13.57
N CYS A 218 16.34 20.46 -14.76
CA CYS A 218 17.34 20.71 -15.79
C CYS A 218 17.34 22.19 -16.23
N ALA A 219 16.17 22.77 -16.48
CA ALA A 219 16.03 24.18 -16.84
C ALA A 219 16.54 25.10 -15.71
N ALA A 220 16.20 24.78 -14.45
CA ALA A 220 16.69 25.48 -13.27
C ALA A 220 18.22 25.42 -13.16
N LEU A 221 18.82 24.25 -13.41
CA LEU A 221 20.27 24.06 -13.39
C LEU A 221 20.97 24.74 -14.57
N SER A 222 20.35 24.83 -15.75
CA SER A 222 20.93 25.55 -16.90
C SER A 222 20.94 27.07 -16.70
N ARG A 223 20.05 27.60 -15.85
CA ARG A 223 19.86 29.04 -15.60
C ARG A 223 20.19 29.41 -14.16
N VAL A 224 21.31 28.88 -13.62
CA VAL A 224 21.75 29.15 -12.24
C VAL A 224 21.84 30.64 -11.93
N ASP A 225 22.28 31.45 -12.89
CA ASP A 225 22.49 32.90 -12.68
C ASP A 225 21.19 33.72 -12.74
N LYS A 226 20.07 33.15 -13.22
CA LYS A 226 18.77 33.84 -13.37
C LYS A 226 17.61 32.94 -12.96
N THR A 227 17.64 32.42 -11.73
CA THR A 227 16.63 31.50 -11.19
C THR A 227 15.20 32.06 -11.19
N GLN A 228 15.05 33.39 -11.12
CA GLN A 228 13.76 34.09 -11.18
C GLN A 228 13.00 33.91 -12.50
N VAL A 229 13.70 33.55 -13.58
CA VAL A 229 13.08 33.35 -14.91
C VAL A 229 12.40 31.97 -15.00
N VAL A 230 12.87 30.99 -14.23
CA VAL A 230 12.33 29.62 -14.25
C VAL A 230 11.16 29.48 -13.28
N PHE A 231 11.28 30.08 -12.09
CA PHE A 231 10.22 30.09 -11.09
C PHE A 231 9.51 31.44 -11.15
N LEU A 232 8.43 31.51 -11.94
CA LEU A 232 7.62 32.73 -12.05
C LEU A 232 7.23 33.20 -10.65
N ALA A 233 7.62 34.41 -10.27
CA ALA A 233 7.25 35.03 -9.01
C ALA A 233 5.75 35.37 -9.00
N THR A 234 4.90 34.37 -8.84
CA THR A 234 3.46 34.51 -8.68
C THR A 234 3.10 33.91 -7.32
N ALA A 235 2.48 34.59 -6.35
CA ALA A 235 2.03 35.98 -6.20
C ALA A 235 2.56 36.53 -4.84
N ALA A 236 2.89 37.83 -4.80
CA ALA A 236 3.38 38.61 -3.67
C ALA A 236 4.83 38.30 -3.18
N ALA A 237 5.81 38.93 -3.83
CA ALA A 237 7.12 39.36 -3.29
C ALA A 237 8.09 38.36 -2.58
N SER A 238 7.69 37.14 -2.19
CA SER A 238 8.50 36.28 -1.28
C SER A 238 8.82 34.87 -1.78
N GLY A 239 8.34 34.45 -2.97
CA GLY A 239 8.58 33.10 -3.51
C GLY A 239 7.90 31.95 -2.73
N THR A 240 7.11 32.27 -1.70
CA THR A 240 6.49 31.31 -0.78
C THR A 240 5.51 30.37 -1.49
N GLY A 241 4.68 30.88 -2.41
CA GLY A 241 3.67 30.07 -3.12
C GLY A 241 4.27 28.96 -3.96
N MET A 242 5.35 29.25 -4.69
CA MET A 242 6.02 28.25 -5.54
C MET A 242 6.68 27.14 -4.71
N ARG A 243 7.19 27.45 -3.51
CA ARG A 243 7.75 26.46 -2.56
C ARG A 243 6.69 25.47 -2.10
N ILE A 244 5.51 25.99 -1.71
CA ILE A 244 4.38 25.17 -1.30
C ILE A 244 3.91 24.31 -2.47
N PHE A 245 3.80 24.88 -3.67
CA PHE A 245 3.38 24.15 -4.87
C PHE A 245 4.32 22.98 -5.21
N LEU A 246 5.64 23.21 -5.23
CA LEU A 246 6.62 22.15 -5.49
C LEU A 246 6.67 21.10 -4.37
N ALA A 247 6.47 21.49 -3.11
CA ALA A 247 6.36 20.56 -2.01
C ALA A 247 5.13 19.65 -2.16
N VAL A 248 3.97 20.21 -2.49
CA VAL A 248 2.74 19.45 -2.75
C VAL A 248 2.91 18.50 -3.95
N LEU A 249 3.56 18.96 -5.03
CA LEU A 249 3.91 18.08 -6.15
C LEU A 249 4.82 16.93 -5.72
N GLY A 250 5.83 17.21 -4.89
CA GLY A 250 6.67 16.17 -4.27
C GLY A 250 5.86 15.16 -3.46
N THR A 251 4.90 15.62 -2.64
CA THR A 251 4.01 14.74 -1.88
C THR A 251 3.18 13.84 -2.78
N LEU A 252 2.67 14.35 -3.92
CA LEU A 252 1.94 13.53 -4.89
C LEU A 252 2.85 12.45 -5.49
N VAL A 253 4.10 12.79 -5.80
CA VAL A 253 5.11 11.85 -6.27
C VAL A 253 5.39 10.76 -5.23
N SER A 254 5.62 11.15 -3.96
CA SER A 254 5.82 10.22 -2.85
C SER A 254 4.61 9.29 -2.65
N SER A 255 3.39 9.83 -2.68
CA SER A 255 2.16 9.04 -2.57
C SER A 255 2.02 7.99 -3.70
N TYR A 256 2.45 8.34 -4.92
CA TYR A 256 2.46 7.40 -6.04
C TYR A 256 3.46 6.26 -5.84
N TRP A 257 4.69 6.59 -5.43
CA TRP A 257 5.70 5.59 -5.09
C TRP A 257 5.24 4.67 -3.94
N GLY A 258 4.54 5.21 -2.94
CA GLY A 258 3.90 4.41 -1.90
C GLY A 258 2.86 3.42 -2.43
N ARG A 259 2.11 3.79 -3.48
CA ARG A 259 1.19 2.87 -4.18
C ARG A 259 1.95 1.81 -4.95
N LEU A 260 2.93 2.19 -5.76
CA LEU A 260 3.77 1.24 -6.51
C LEU A 260 4.47 0.24 -5.59
N PHE A 261 5.01 0.70 -4.46
CA PHE A 261 5.66 -0.13 -3.46
C PHE A 261 4.73 -1.20 -2.87
N ARG A 262 3.48 -0.84 -2.53
CA ARG A 262 2.47 -1.81 -2.05
C ARG A 262 2.09 -2.83 -3.11
N ASP A 263 1.94 -2.38 -4.35
CA ASP A 263 1.69 -3.30 -5.46
C ASP A 263 2.85 -4.28 -5.62
N MET A 264 4.09 -3.77 -5.60
CA MET A 264 5.30 -4.57 -5.77
C MET A 264 5.34 -5.73 -4.77
N GLN A 265 5.21 -5.44 -3.48
CA GLN A 265 5.16 -6.48 -2.43
C GLN A 265 4.01 -7.48 -2.61
N THR A 266 2.90 -7.06 -3.21
CA THR A 266 1.74 -7.93 -3.44
C THR A 266 1.98 -8.89 -4.60
N PHE A 267 2.70 -8.47 -5.63
CA PHE A 267 2.92 -9.25 -6.85
C PHE A 267 4.21 -10.06 -6.84
N THR A 268 5.23 -9.62 -6.10
CA THR A 268 6.51 -10.35 -5.94
C THR A 268 6.37 -11.84 -5.66
N PRO A 269 5.61 -12.31 -4.64
CA PRO A 269 5.55 -13.74 -4.34
C PRO A 269 4.94 -14.57 -5.47
N TYR A 270 4.07 -13.98 -6.30
CA TYR A 270 3.44 -14.69 -7.41
C TYR A 270 4.39 -14.95 -8.57
N ILE A 271 5.45 -14.16 -8.74
CA ILE A 271 6.45 -14.42 -9.80
C ILE A 271 7.20 -15.71 -9.51
N ASP A 272 7.63 -15.91 -8.26
CA ASP A 272 8.36 -17.12 -7.89
C ASP A 272 7.43 -18.33 -7.82
N LEU A 273 6.19 -18.15 -7.33
CA LEU A 273 5.16 -19.20 -7.41
C LEU A 273 4.85 -19.60 -8.87
N GLY A 274 4.87 -18.65 -9.81
CA GLY A 274 4.66 -18.91 -11.23
C GLY A 274 5.78 -19.72 -11.89
N ARG A 275 6.98 -19.80 -11.28
CA ARG A 275 8.08 -20.64 -11.79
C ARG A 275 7.89 -22.13 -11.52
N GLY A 276 6.99 -22.49 -10.60
CA GLY A 276 6.59 -23.88 -10.39
C GLY A 276 7.29 -24.61 -9.25
N ASP A 277 8.27 -24.00 -8.57
CA ASP A 277 8.98 -24.60 -7.44
C ASP A 277 9.42 -23.51 -6.44
N ALA A 278 8.50 -23.07 -5.58
CA ALA A 278 8.75 -21.96 -4.67
C ALA A 278 8.73 -22.39 -3.21
N GLU A 279 9.82 -22.10 -2.51
CA GLU A 279 9.94 -22.28 -1.06
C GLU A 279 8.97 -21.36 -0.30
N PRO A 280 8.47 -21.79 0.88
CA PRO A 280 7.44 -21.05 1.59
C PRO A 280 7.90 -19.69 2.15
N ASP A 281 9.16 -19.58 2.57
CA ASP A 281 9.72 -18.40 3.24
C ASP A 281 9.77 -17.11 2.38
N PRO A 282 10.30 -17.14 1.15
CA PRO A 282 10.32 -15.98 0.27
C PRO A 282 8.97 -15.73 -0.43
N THR A 283 8.02 -16.67 -0.38
CA THR A 283 6.75 -16.58 -1.14
C THR A 283 5.51 -16.47 -0.26
N ILE A 284 4.90 -17.59 0.15
CA ILE A 284 3.61 -17.63 0.85
C ILE A 284 3.65 -17.05 2.27
N LEU A 285 4.84 -17.08 2.91
CA LEU A 285 5.10 -16.49 4.22
C LEU A 285 5.61 -15.05 4.13
N LEU A 286 5.77 -14.48 2.92
CA LEU A 286 6.19 -13.10 2.74
C LEU A 286 5.13 -12.16 3.32
N ARG A 287 5.52 -11.40 4.35
CA ARG A 287 4.66 -10.41 4.99
C ARG A 287 4.75 -9.08 4.24
N LYS A 288 3.62 -8.38 4.18
CA LYS A 288 3.57 -7.05 3.56
C LYS A 288 3.88 -5.99 4.61
N HIS A 289 4.78 -5.09 4.26
CA HIS A 289 5.20 -3.97 5.09
C HIS A 289 4.52 -2.67 4.63
N THR A 290 4.08 -1.87 5.60
CA THR A 290 3.44 -0.57 5.34
C THR A 290 4.46 0.51 4.96
N PHE A 291 5.64 0.48 5.58
CA PHE A 291 6.67 1.51 5.41
C PHE A 291 7.87 0.99 4.62
N PRO A 292 8.39 1.73 3.62
CA PRO A 292 9.53 1.30 2.82
C PRO A 292 10.80 1.04 3.65
N ILE A 293 11.05 1.83 4.72
CA ILE A 293 12.20 1.65 5.63
C ILE A 293 12.22 0.24 6.22
N THR A 294 11.06 -0.22 6.71
CA THR A 294 10.94 -1.53 7.37
C THR A 294 11.01 -2.70 6.40
N ALA A 295 10.76 -2.45 5.11
CA ALA A 295 10.66 -3.49 4.10
C ALA A 295 11.97 -3.69 3.33
N PHE A 296 12.79 -2.64 3.24
CA PHE A 296 14.00 -2.63 2.44
C PHE A 296 14.92 -3.81 2.76
N PHE A 297 15.33 -3.95 4.02
CA PHE A 297 16.24 -5.02 4.43
C PHE A 297 15.61 -6.43 4.34
N PRO A 298 14.39 -6.67 4.85
CA PRO A 298 13.76 -7.98 4.70
C PRO A 298 13.56 -8.44 3.25
N LEU A 299 13.19 -7.52 2.34
CA LEU A 299 13.04 -7.83 0.92
C LEU A 299 14.39 -8.14 0.26
N LEU A 300 15.43 -7.39 0.62
CA LEU A 300 16.78 -7.60 0.11
C LEU A 300 17.34 -8.97 0.53
N TRP A 301 17.21 -9.34 1.81
CA TRP A 301 17.66 -10.65 2.30
C TRP A 301 16.90 -11.82 1.71
N LYS A 302 15.62 -11.64 1.37
CA LYS A 302 14.79 -12.67 0.72
C LYS A 302 14.99 -12.78 -0.80
N GLY A 303 15.96 -12.05 -1.37
CA GLY A 303 16.30 -12.12 -2.81
C GLY A 303 15.38 -11.29 -3.72
N HIS A 304 14.48 -10.49 -3.16
CA HIS A 304 13.51 -9.68 -3.93
C HIS A 304 14.08 -8.31 -4.29
N PHE A 305 15.16 -8.30 -5.08
CA PHE A 305 15.93 -7.08 -5.40
C PHE A 305 15.09 -5.97 -6.04
N THR A 306 14.18 -6.31 -6.95
CA THR A 306 13.32 -5.30 -7.60
C THR A 306 12.34 -4.66 -6.62
N ALA A 307 11.85 -5.42 -5.64
CA ALA A 307 10.95 -4.88 -4.62
C ALA A 307 11.72 -4.01 -3.61
N ALA A 308 12.94 -4.42 -3.25
CA ALA A 308 13.83 -3.64 -2.42
C ALA A 308 14.24 -2.31 -3.10
N SER A 309 14.53 -2.30 -4.40
CA SER A 309 14.86 -1.06 -5.12
C SER A 309 13.69 -0.09 -5.19
N VAL A 310 12.45 -0.57 -5.42
CA VAL A 310 11.25 0.30 -5.32
C VAL A 310 11.07 0.86 -3.91
N ALA A 311 11.36 0.07 -2.87
CA ALA A 311 11.31 0.55 -1.49
C ALA A 311 12.31 1.69 -1.26
N PHE A 312 13.54 1.53 -1.75
CA PHE A 312 14.57 2.57 -1.70
C PHE A 312 14.15 3.84 -2.47
N THR A 313 13.61 3.70 -3.68
CA THR A 313 13.07 4.84 -4.45
C THR A 313 11.93 5.53 -3.71
N GLY A 314 11.08 4.78 -3.00
CA GLY A 314 10.05 5.35 -2.12
C GLY A 314 10.64 6.21 -1.00
N LEU A 315 11.76 5.81 -0.40
CA LEU A 315 12.48 6.65 0.57
C LEU A 315 13.08 7.89 -0.08
N ALA A 316 13.71 7.74 -1.24
CA ALA A 316 14.23 8.87 -2.00
C ALA A 316 13.12 9.86 -2.39
N ALA A 317 11.89 9.39 -2.60
CA ALA A 317 10.73 10.25 -2.87
C ALA A 317 10.36 11.16 -1.71
N GLU A 318 10.52 10.72 -0.46
CA GLU A 318 10.30 11.57 0.70
C GLU A 318 11.36 12.68 0.78
N PHE A 319 12.62 12.36 0.45
CA PHE A 319 13.68 13.37 0.33
C PHE A 319 13.46 14.33 -0.84
N LEU A 320 12.85 13.86 -1.93
CA LEU A 320 12.52 14.68 -3.09
C LEU A 320 11.56 15.82 -2.72
N ILE A 321 10.63 15.62 -1.78
CA ILE A 321 9.72 16.66 -1.29
C ILE A 321 10.53 17.86 -0.78
N ILE A 322 11.55 17.60 0.03
CA ILE A 322 12.43 18.61 0.62
C ILE A 322 13.27 19.28 -0.48
N ALA A 323 13.85 18.49 -1.38
CA ALA A 323 14.68 19.00 -2.46
C ALA A 323 13.89 19.91 -3.42
N LEU A 324 12.68 19.52 -3.83
CA LEU A 324 11.81 20.31 -4.70
C LEU A 324 11.35 21.60 -4.01
N ALA A 325 11.04 21.57 -2.71
CA ALA A 325 10.72 22.76 -1.93
C ALA A 325 11.90 23.74 -1.76
N GLY A 326 13.13 23.25 -1.94
CA GLY A 326 14.37 24.03 -1.88
C GLY A 326 14.74 24.75 -3.19
N LEU A 327 14.12 24.39 -4.31
CA LEU A 327 14.43 24.95 -5.63
C LEU A 327 13.99 26.40 -5.86
N PRO A 328 12.78 26.84 -5.45
CA PRO A 328 12.33 28.18 -5.76
C PRO A 328 13.19 29.23 -5.06
N TYR A 329 13.44 30.33 -5.78
CA TYR A 329 14.26 31.44 -5.33
C TYR A 329 13.79 32.02 -3.99
N ARG A 330 14.75 32.32 -3.11
CA ARG A 330 14.53 33.03 -1.85
C ARG A 330 15.51 34.21 -1.73
N PRO A 331 15.09 35.36 -1.17
CA PRO A 331 16.01 36.43 -0.83
C PRO A 331 17.03 35.90 0.19
N GLY A 332 18.32 36.05 -0.11
CA GLY A 332 19.42 35.57 0.73
C GLY A 332 19.85 34.10 0.52
N GLN A 333 19.26 33.38 -0.44
CA GLN A 333 19.69 32.01 -0.77
C GLN A 333 21.09 32.01 -1.39
N GLN A 334 21.99 31.19 -0.85
CA GLN A 334 23.34 31.07 -1.41
C GLN A 334 23.34 30.23 -2.70
N ARG A 335 24.24 30.56 -3.63
CA ARG A 335 24.44 29.80 -4.88
C ARG A 335 24.73 28.32 -4.60
N GLY A 336 25.53 28.03 -3.57
CA GLY A 336 25.87 26.66 -3.17
C GLY A 336 24.65 25.85 -2.74
N GLU A 337 23.74 26.45 -1.95
CA GLU A 337 22.51 25.80 -1.52
C GLU A 337 21.61 25.46 -2.70
N PHE A 338 21.43 26.41 -3.63
CA PHE A 338 20.62 26.19 -4.83
C PHE A 338 21.17 25.06 -5.70
N LEU A 339 22.49 25.03 -5.92
CA LEU A 339 23.16 23.97 -6.68
C LEU A 339 22.99 22.61 -6.01
N PHE A 340 23.14 22.53 -4.69
CA PHE A 340 22.96 21.29 -3.94
C PHE A 340 21.55 20.71 -4.12
N TRP A 341 20.50 21.52 -3.89
CA TRP A 341 19.11 21.07 -4.05
C TRP A 341 18.76 20.74 -5.51
N SER A 342 19.31 21.49 -6.47
CA SER A 342 19.12 21.24 -7.91
C SER A 342 19.75 19.93 -8.37
N VAL A 343 21.00 19.66 -7.98
CA VAL A 343 21.69 18.42 -8.34
C VAL A 343 21.06 17.21 -7.63
N LEU A 344 20.69 17.37 -6.34
CA LEU A 344 20.03 16.31 -5.59
C LEU A 344 18.67 15.94 -6.18
N SER A 345 17.83 16.94 -6.49
CA SER A 345 16.53 16.70 -7.13
C SER A 345 16.68 16.07 -8.51
N LEU A 346 17.66 16.53 -9.31
CA LEU A 346 18.00 15.93 -10.60
C LEU A 346 18.37 14.45 -10.44
N ALA A 347 19.28 14.13 -9.51
CA ALA A 347 19.73 12.75 -9.27
C ALA A 347 18.59 11.84 -8.79
N ILE A 348 17.70 12.32 -7.93
CA ILE A 348 16.56 11.53 -7.47
C ILE A 348 15.54 11.33 -8.61
N LEU A 349 15.26 12.36 -9.40
CA LEU A 349 14.32 12.27 -10.53
C LEU A 349 14.83 11.33 -11.63
N THR A 350 16.13 11.35 -11.95
CA THR A 350 16.70 10.40 -12.92
C THR A 350 16.63 8.96 -12.41
N LEU A 351 16.92 8.73 -11.12
CA LEU A 351 16.73 7.44 -10.46
C LEU A 351 15.27 6.97 -10.57
N MET A 352 14.31 7.85 -10.30
CA MET A 352 12.89 7.54 -10.38
C MET A 352 12.44 7.14 -11.80
N VAL A 353 12.89 7.86 -12.83
CA VAL A 353 12.59 7.52 -14.23
C VAL A 353 13.19 6.17 -14.60
N ALA A 354 14.45 5.91 -14.23
CA ALA A 354 15.09 4.62 -14.44
C ALA A 354 14.34 3.48 -13.72
N GLN A 355 13.89 3.73 -12.48
CA GLN A 355 13.13 2.76 -11.71
C GLN A 355 11.77 2.42 -12.35
N LEU A 356 11.09 3.38 -12.98
CA LEU A 356 9.86 3.09 -13.75
C LEU A 356 10.13 2.14 -14.91
N LEU A 357 11.27 2.28 -15.61
CA LEU A 357 11.66 1.36 -16.67
C LEU A 357 11.92 -0.05 -16.13
N ILE A 358 12.64 -0.16 -15.01
CA ILE A 358 12.91 -1.43 -14.32
C ILE A 358 11.59 -2.10 -13.92
N VAL A 359 10.67 -1.35 -13.31
CA VAL A 359 9.34 -1.85 -12.92
C VAL A 359 8.56 -2.29 -14.16
N ASN A 360 8.62 -1.54 -15.26
CA ASN A 360 7.95 -1.92 -16.51
C ASN A 360 8.48 -3.25 -17.09
N VAL A 361 9.80 -3.44 -17.10
CA VAL A 361 10.42 -4.72 -17.51
C VAL A 361 10.04 -5.85 -16.54
N TRP A 362 10.04 -5.58 -15.24
CA TRP A 362 9.67 -6.56 -14.22
C TRP A 362 8.21 -7.00 -14.36
N ARG A 363 7.28 -6.10 -14.68
CA ARG A 363 5.86 -6.43 -14.91
C ARG A 363 5.65 -7.43 -16.02
N ARG A 364 6.51 -7.45 -17.04
CA ARG A 364 6.44 -8.44 -18.14
C ARG A 364 6.71 -9.87 -17.65
N LYS A 365 7.35 -10.04 -16.50
CA LYS A 365 7.60 -11.35 -15.88
C LYS A 365 6.44 -11.83 -15.00
N LEU A 366 5.37 -11.04 -14.84
CA LEU A 366 4.24 -11.44 -14.01
C LEU A 366 3.46 -12.58 -14.69
N PRO A 367 3.11 -13.65 -13.95
CA PRO A 367 2.23 -14.68 -14.49
C PRO A 367 0.85 -14.09 -14.79
N MET A 368 0.09 -14.78 -15.64
CA MET A 368 -1.29 -14.41 -15.93
C MET A 368 -2.15 -14.60 -14.67
N LEU A 369 -2.41 -13.49 -13.97
CA LEU A 369 -3.33 -13.44 -12.84
C LEU A 369 -4.70 -12.99 -13.36
N THR A 370 -5.73 -13.81 -13.19
CA THR A 370 -7.10 -13.43 -13.58
C THR A 370 -7.64 -12.30 -12.71
N ARG A 371 -7.15 -12.18 -11.48
CA ARG A 371 -7.50 -11.14 -10.51
C ARG A 371 -6.24 -10.59 -9.81
N PRO A 372 -6.10 -9.26 -9.64
CA PRO A 372 -5.10 -8.72 -8.76
C PRO A 372 -5.30 -9.25 -7.32
N PRO A 373 -4.26 -9.77 -6.66
CA PRO A 373 -4.33 -10.24 -5.27
C PRO A 373 -4.22 -9.07 -4.27
N ASP A 374 -4.94 -7.98 -4.56
CA ASP A 374 -4.96 -6.76 -3.75
C ASP A 374 -5.97 -6.84 -2.59
N THR A 375 -6.95 -7.75 -2.69
CA THR A 375 -7.97 -8.00 -1.68
C THR A 375 -7.87 -9.40 -1.10
N ILE A 376 -8.26 -9.55 0.17
CA ILE A 376 -8.32 -10.87 0.84
C ILE A 376 -9.25 -11.80 0.06
N ALA A 377 -10.38 -11.31 -0.46
CA ALA A 377 -11.31 -12.09 -1.29
C ALA A 377 -10.66 -12.63 -2.57
N ALA A 378 -9.82 -11.83 -3.26
CA ALA A 378 -9.10 -12.30 -4.43
C ALA A 378 -8.08 -13.39 -4.06
N VAL A 379 -7.29 -13.18 -3.00
CA VAL A 379 -6.35 -14.21 -2.50
C VAL A 379 -7.11 -15.48 -2.09
N MET A 380 -8.29 -15.32 -1.49
CA MET A 380 -9.14 -16.44 -1.10
C MET A 380 -9.54 -17.31 -2.29
N THR A 381 -9.87 -16.71 -3.45
CA THR A 381 -10.19 -17.50 -4.66
C THR A 381 -9.04 -18.38 -5.17
N TYR A 382 -7.79 -18.00 -4.88
CA TYR A 382 -6.61 -18.77 -5.28
C TYR A 382 -6.27 -19.90 -4.31
N VAL A 383 -6.72 -19.83 -3.06
CA VAL A 383 -6.31 -20.76 -1.98
C VAL A 383 -7.46 -21.67 -1.53
N ALA A 384 -8.71 -21.32 -1.82
CA ALA A 384 -9.86 -22.10 -1.35
C ALA A 384 -9.84 -23.54 -1.88
N GLY A 385 -10.07 -24.54 -1.04
CA GLY A 385 -10.19 -25.94 -1.46
C GLY A 385 -8.88 -26.56 -1.94
N THR A 386 -7.72 -26.01 -1.54
CA THR A 386 -6.41 -26.52 -1.95
C THR A 386 -5.80 -27.49 -0.95
N GLY A 387 -4.70 -28.17 -1.30
CA GLY A 387 -3.94 -28.96 -0.33
C GLY A 387 -3.35 -28.07 0.76
N MET A 388 -2.87 -26.89 0.34
CA MET A 388 -2.37 -25.84 1.23
C MET A 388 -3.40 -25.39 2.30
N SER A 389 -4.69 -25.20 1.95
CA SER A 389 -5.70 -24.81 2.94
C SER A 389 -5.93 -25.90 3.99
N ARG A 390 -5.85 -27.17 3.58
CA ARG A 390 -6.00 -28.35 4.45
C ARG A 390 -4.79 -28.56 5.38
N ASP A 391 -3.58 -28.34 4.88
CA ASP A 391 -2.38 -28.46 5.72
C ASP A 391 -2.36 -27.40 6.84
N PHE A 392 -2.96 -26.23 6.57
CA PHE A 392 -2.91 -25.08 7.47
C PHE A 392 -4.09 -25.00 8.44
N GLU A 393 -5.01 -25.96 8.38
CA GLU A 393 -6.23 -26.03 9.19
C GLU A 393 -5.94 -25.99 10.70
N SER A 394 -4.89 -26.67 11.16
CA SER A 394 -4.50 -26.74 12.58
C SER A 394 -3.77 -25.49 13.09
N LEU A 395 -3.39 -24.57 12.21
CA LEU A 395 -2.48 -23.46 12.54
C LEU A 395 -3.18 -22.13 12.84
N SER A 396 -4.51 -22.10 12.92
CA SER A 396 -5.30 -20.86 13.09
C SER A 396 -5.15 -20.16 14.43
N MET A 397 -4.95 -20.92 15.51
CA MET A 397 -4.82 -20.41 16.87
C MET A 397 -3.37 -20.23 17.34
N VAL A 398 -2.41 -20.64 16.50
CA VAL A 398 -0.98 -20.61 16.82
C VAL A 398 -0.41 -19.21 16.57
N LYS A 399 0.63 -18.81 17.32
CA LYS A 399 1.29 -17.50 17.13
C LYS A 399 1.95 -17.44 15.76
N THR A 400 2.05 -16.25 15.17
CA THR A 400 2.60 -16.05 13.82
C THR A 400 3.99 -16.68 13.62
N LYS A 401 4.89 -16.57 14.62
CA LYS A 401 6.23 -17.16 14.53
C LYS A 401 6.21 -18.69 14.55
N GLU A 402 5.42 -19.26 15.46
CA GLU A 402 5.25 -20.72 15.59
C GLU A 402 4.57 -21.31 14.36
N ARG A 403 3.57 -20.61 13.81
CA ARG A 403 2.92 -20.95 12.55
C ARG A 403 3.91 -20.96 11.38
N ASP A 404 4.68 -19.88 11.23
CA ASP A 404 5.62 -19.76 10.12
C ASP A 404 6.69 -20.87 10.21
N GLU A 405 7.13 -21.24 11.42
CA GLU A 405 8.04 -22.37 11.64
C GLU A 405 7.38 -23.72 11.30
N ALA A 406 6.14 -23.94 11.74
CA ALA A 406 5.40 -25.17 11.42
C ALA A 406 5.21 -25.34 9.89
N ILE A 407 4.96 -24.25 9.16
CA ILE A 407 4.82 -24.28 7.70
C ILE A 407 6.15 -24.63 7.03
N LYS A 408 7.30 -24.14 7.55
CA LYS A 408 8.62 -24.53 7.05
C LYS A 408 8.91 -26.00 7.31
N GLN A 409 8.52 -26.51 8.48
CA GLN A 409 8.73 -27.92 8.86
C GLN A 409 7.95 -28.90 7.98
N LEU A 410 6.89 -28.45 7.30
CA LEU A 410 6.21 -29.27 6.29
C LEU A 410 7.11 -29.62 5.10
N GLY A 411 8.17 -28.83 4.82
CA GLY A 411 9.11 -29.09 3.73
C GLY A 411 8.48 -29.10 2.34
N LYS A 412 7.31 -28.46 2.19
CA LYS A 412 6.54 -28.43 0.94
C LYS A 412 6.89 -27.20 0.11
N ASN A 413 6.98 -27.41 -1.20
CA ASN A 413 7.11 -26.33 -2.17
C ASN A 413 5.73 -26.00 -2.75
N TYR A 414 5.54 -24.73 -3.10
CA TYR A 414 4.27 -24.21 -3.58
C TYR A 414 4.44 -23.62 -4.97
N ALA A 415 3.37 -23.66 -5.75
CA ALA A 415 3.36 -23.06 -7.07
C ALA A 415 2.01 -22.41 -7.37
N TYR A 416 2.00 -21.51 -8.36
CA TYR A 416 0.82 -20.90 -8.92
C TYR A 416 0.55 -21.47 -10.32
N GLY A 417 -0.65 -22.00 -10.55
CA GLY A 417 -0.94 -22.74 -11.77
C GLY A 417 -2.37 -23.25 -11.85
N TRP A 418 -2.62 -24.03 -12.90
CA TRP A 418 -3.93 -24.63 -13.12
C TRP A 418 -4.10 -25.87 -12.27
N ARG A 419 -5.26 -25.96 -11.61
CA ARG A 419 -5.73 -27.18 -10.96
C ARG A 419 -7.10 -27.55 -11.51
N ARG A 420 -7.28 -28.85 -11.74
CA ARG A 420 -8.58 -29.46 -11.97
C ARG A 420 -9.19 -29.83 -10.63
N ASP A 421 -10.29 -29.21 -10.27
CA ASP A 421 -11.06 -29.60 -9.09
C ASP A 421 -11.74 -30.96 -9.31
N PRO A 422 -12.15 -31.66 -8.24
CA PRO A 422 -12.93 -32.89 -8.33
C PRO A 422 -14.21 -32.73 -9.20
N ASN A 423 -14.74 -31.52 -9.26
CA ASN A 423 -15.94 -31.16 -10.04
C ASN A 423 -15.65 -30.95 -11.54
N GLY A 424 -14.43 -31.25 -12.02
CA GLY A 424 -14.02 -31.09 -13.43
C GLY A 424 -13.73 -29.65 -13.86
N GLN A 425 -13.95 -28.65 -13.00
CA GLN A 425 -13.64 -27.25 -13.28
C GLN A 425 -12.14 -26.99 -13.20
N MET A 426 -11.63 -26.18 -14.14
CA MET A 426 -10.24 -25.73 -14.17
C MET A 426 -10.18 -24.32 -13.57
N ARG A 427 -9.28 -24.11 -12.60
CA ARG A 427 -9.04 -22.79 -12.01
C ARG A 427 -7.58 -22.55 -11.68
N TRP A 428 -7.22 -21.28 -11.62
CA TRP A 428 -5.94 -20.84 -11.11
C TRP A 428 -5.92 -20.92 -9.60
N VAL A 429 -4.92 -21.61 -9.05
CA VAL A 429 -4.75 -21.77 -7.60
C VAL A 429 -3.29 -21.67 -7.20
N VAL A 430 -3.07 -21.35 -5.93
CA VAL A 430 -1.79 -21.55 -5.24
C VAL A 430 -1.91 -22.83 -4.44
N ASP A 431 -1.08 -23.83 -4.76
CA ASP A 431 -1.11 -25.12 -4.07
C ASP A 431 0.28 -25.73 -3.94
N GLU A 432 0.38 -26.78 -3.14
CA GLU A 432 1.57 -27.61 -3.03
C GLU A 432 1.94 -28.27 -4.37
N VAL A 433 3.23 -28.31 -4.66
CA VAL A 433 3.78 -29.04 -5.81
C VAL A 433 3.87 -30.52 -5.41
N ARG A 434 2.85 -31.30 -5.73
CA ARG A 434 2.91 -32.76 -5.52
C ARG A 434 3.89 -33.38 -6.52
N GLY A 435 4.87 -34.12 -6.03
CA GLY A 435 5.75 -34.93 -6.87
C GLY A 435 4.92 -35.90 -7.73
N LYS A 436 5.15 -35.84 -9.05
CA LYS A 436 4.81 -36.74 -10.20
C LYS A 436 3.60 -37.70 -10.21
N GLU A 437 2.88 -37.96 -9.12
CA GLU A 437 1.76 -38.93 -9.07
C GLU A 437 0.40 -38.31 -8.67
N GLY A 438 0.36 -37.00 -8.38
CA GLY A 438 -0.88 -36.25 -8.18
C GLY A 438 -1.25 -35.43 -9.43
N VAL A 439 -2.57 -35.21 -9.64
CA VAL A 439 -3.19 -34.40 -10.72
C VAL A 439 -2.24 -33.33 -11.28
N PRO A 440 -2.00 -33.27 -12.60
CA PRO A 440 -0.90 -32.49 -13.17
C PRO A 440 -1.07 -31.00 -12.83
N PHE A 441 -0.27 -30.53 -11.90
CA PHE A 441 0.00 -29.11 -11.74
C PHE A 441 0.84 -28.70 -12.94
N ALA A 442 0.21 -28.13 -13.97
CA ALA A 442 0.88 -27.73 -15.19
C ALA A 442 1.39 -26.29 -15.04
N PRO A 443 2.70 -26.05 -14.78
CA PRO A 443 3.27 -24.73 -14.95
C PRO A 443 3.23 -24.42 -16.45
N ARG A 444 2.32 -23.54 -16.89
CA ARG A 444 2.32 -23.11 -18.28
C ARG A 444 3.56 -22.23 -18.49
N ARG A 445 4.52 -22.75 -19.27
CA ARG A 445 5.70 -22.02 -19.76
C ARG A 445 5.22 -20.71 -20.41
N VAL A 446 5.93 -19.61 -20.16
CA VAL A 446 5.59 -18.22 -20.57
C VAL A 446 5.66 -18.00 -22.10
N ASP A 447 5.80 -19.07 -22.88
CA ASP A 447 5.99 -19.02 -24.33
C ASP A 447 4.64 -19.16 -25.05
N SER A 448 3.76 -18.16 -24.94
CA SER A 448 2.68 -17.88 -25.89
C SER A 448 1.84 -16.71 -25.40
N PHE A 449 2.24 -15.50 -25.78
CA PHE A 449 1.47 -14.49 -26.54
C PHE A 449 2.15 -13.12 -26.44
#